data_AF-A0A6B3W789-F1
#
_entry.id   AF-A0A6B3W789-F1
#
_cell.length_a   1.000
_cell.length_b   1.000
_cell.length_c   1.000
_cell.angle_alpha   90.00
_cell.angle_beta   90.00
_cell.angle_gamma   90.00
#
_symmetry.space_group_name_H-M   'P 1'
#
loop_
_entity.id
_entity.type
_entity.pdbx_description
1 polymer ?
#
loop_
_entity_poly.entity_id
_entity_poly.type
_entity_poly.pdbx_seq_one_letter_code
_entity_poly.pdbx_strand_id
1 'polypeptide(L)'
;MKKTFSILSVLVLAVACGQSEEPAVEAETEAAQEQSTDSDREIRRSAEREEPAELPRRDQVDPEKKIPRMEGEAEEEGYGLTMVVDGSSPQAFQESLELIAMDTTSSQYQQLDAALRYLGTYDSSAWGGGMSALYKSLDGMTGEEIIQRAQEMRQERRNRQ
;
A
#
# COMPACT_ATOMS: atom_id res chain seq x y z
N MET A 1 -10.07 42.34 20.90
CA MET A 1 -11.33 41.79 21.45
C MET A 1 -11.22 40.27 21.43
N LYS A 2 -11.20 39.63 22.61
CA LYS A 2 -11.09 38.17 22.78
C LYS A 2 -12.50 37.57 22.81
N LYS A 3 -12.77 36.53 22.02
CA LYS A 3 -13.97 35.69 22.17
C LYS A 3 -13.57 34.23 22.10
N THR A 4 -13.43 33.65 23.29
CA THR A 4 -13.37 32.22 23.60
C THR A 4 -14.75 31.60 23.41
N PHE A 5 -14.85 30.47 22.72
CA PHE A 5 -16.00 29.57 22.80
C PHE A 5 -15.55 28.21 23.31
N SER A 6 -16.31 27.70 24.27
CA SER A 6 -16.05 26.51 25.07
C SER A 6 -17.24 25.55 24.94
N ILE A 7 -16.92 24.24 24.80
CA ILE A 7 -17.64 23.05 25.31
C ILE A 7 -18.98 22.68 24.66
N LEU A 8 -19.09 21.45 24.10
CA LEU A 8 -19.94 20.41 24.72
C LEU A 8 -19.63 18.98 24.23
N SER A 9 -19.34 18.13 25.21
CA SER A 9 -19.21 16.66 25.18
C SER A 9 -20.60 16.01 25.25
N VAL A 10 -20.82 14.89 24.55
CA VAL A 10 -21.76 13.84 24.98
C VAL A 10 -21.23 12.46 24.58
N LEU A 11 -20.97 11.63 25.57
CA LEU A 11 -20.67 10.19 25.54
C LEU A 11 -21.45 9.60 26.72
N VAL A 12 -22.10 8.42 26.58
CA VAL A 12 -22.64 7.46 27.61
C VAL A 12 -23.68 6.53 26.93
N LEU A 13 -23.42 5.22 26.71
CA LEU A 13 -23.80 3.98 27.48
C LEU A 13 -25.32 3.65 27.46
N ALA A 14 -25.89 2.43 27.52
CA ALA A 14 -25.50 1.00 27.49
C ALA A 14 -26.82 0.15 27.65
N VAL A 15 -26.83 -1.11 27.16
CA VAL A 15 -27.51 -2.34 27.71
C VAL A 15 -29.05 -2.42 27.87
N ALA A 16 -29.70 -3.52 27.40
CA ALA A 16 -30.48 -4.50 28.22
C ALA A 16 -31.44 -5.49 27.47
N CYS A 17 -31.43 -6.76 27.94
CA CYS A 17 -32.49 -7.81 28.03
C CYS A 17 -33.08 -8.49 26.76
N GLY A 18 -33.39 -9.80 26.72
CA GLY A 18 -33.54 -10.89 27.71
C GLY A 18 -33.71 -12.26 27.00
N GLN A 19 -33.24 -13.39 27.57
CA GLN A 19 -33.99 -14.48 28.28
C GLN A 19 -35.26 -15.00 27.58
N SER A 20 -35.70 -16.26 27.60
CA SER A 20 -35.29 -17.61 28.03
C SER A 20 -36.55 -18.47 27.84
N GLU A 21 -36.54 -19.66 27.25
CA GLU A 21 -37.56 -20.71 27.52
C GLU A 21 -37.18 -22.07 26.87
N GLU A 22 -37.00 -23.10 27.70
CA GLU A 22 -37.07 -24.55 27.36
C GLU A 22 -38.55 -25.00 27.40
N PRO A 23 -38.93 -26.22 26.93
CA PRO A 23 -38.91 -27.37 27.86
C PRO A 23 -38.66 -28.77 27.21
N ALA A 24 -38.04 -29.67 28.02
CA ALA A 24 -38.44 -31.04 28.41
C ALA A 24 -38.75 -32.14 27.34
N VAL A 25 -38.56 -33.46 27.48
CA VAL A 25 -37.94 -34.43 28.42
C VAL A 25 -38.21 -35.84 27.82
N GLU A 26 -37.19 -36.71 27.81
CA GLU A 26 -37.15 -38.20 27.97
C GLU A 26 -37.77 -39.26 27.01
N ALA A 27 -36.95 -40.32 26.84
CA ALA A 27 -37.21 -41.77 26.91
C ALA A 27 -37.46 -42.61 25.62
N GLU A 28 -36.35 -43.28 25.23
CA GLU A 28 -36.17 -44.68 24.82
C GLU A 28 -37.31 -45.47 24.13
N THR A 29 -37.05 -45.96 22.91
CA THR A 29 -37.17 -47.40 22.62
C THR A 29 -36.21 -47.83 21.51
N GLU A 30 -35.48 -48.89 21.81
CA GLU A 30 -34.45 -49.60 21.06
C GLU A 30 -35.05 -50.46 19.92
N ALA A 31 -34.48 -50.40 18.72
CA ALA A 31 -34.47 -51.53 17.79
C ALA A 31 -33.39 -51.34 16.72
N ALA A 32 -32.46 -52.28 16.70
CA ALA A 32 -31.32 -52.40 15.82
C ALA A 32 -31.62 -52.26 14.32
N GLN A 33 -30.72 -51.57 13.61
CA GLN A 33 -30.24 -52.10 12.33
C GLN A 33 -28.83 -51.58 12.02
N GLU A 34 -27.88 -52.50 12.07
CA GLU A 34 -26.54 -52.37 11.49
C GLU A 34 -26.66 -52.11 9.99
N GLN A 35 -26.02 -51.06 9.49
CA GLN A 35 -25.44 -51.11 8.16
C GLN A 35 -24.20 -50.22 8.10
N SER A 36 -23.08 -50.85 8.46
CA SER A 36 -21.74 -50.43 8.11
C SER A 36 -21.56 -50.49 6.59
N THR A 37 -21.47 -49.31 5.96
CA THR A 37 -20.71 -49.09 4.73
C THR A 37 -19.90 -47.82 5.00
N ASP A 38 -18.66 -48.00 5.43
CA ASP A 38 -17.53 -47.90 4.51
C ASP A 38 -17.56 -46.57 3.74
N SER A 39 -17.12 -45.54 4.45
CA SER A 39 -16.50 -44.39 3.81
C SER A 39 -15.35 -44.02 4.71
N ASP A 40 -14.28 -44.80 4.54
CA ASP A 40 -12.90 -44.40 4.81
C ASP A 40 -12.63 -43.07 4.06
N ARG A 41 -13.16 -41.98 4.61
CA ARG A 41 -12.75 -40.63 4.24
C ARG A 41 -11.47 -40.38 4.99
N GLU A 42 -10.43 -41.04 4.50
CA GLU A 42 -9.05 -40.74 4.83
C GLU A 42 -8.87 -39.24 4.56
N ILE A 43 -8.88 -38.45 5.63
CA ILE A 43 -8.48 -37.06 5.60
C ILE A 43 -6.99 -37.11 5.30
N ARG A 44 -6.64 -37.17 4.00
CA ARG A 44 -5.35 -36.71 3.51
C ARG A 44 -5.30 -35.21 3.79
N ARG A 45 -4.98 -34.89 5.05
CA ARG A 45 -4.36 -33.64 5.42
C ARG A 45 -3.03 -33.68 4.68
N SER A 46 -3.03 -33.15 3.45
CA SER A 46 -1.83 -32.74 2.77
C SER A 46 -1.13 -31.79 3.75
N ALA A 47 -0.20 -32.34 4.53
CA ALA A 47 0.87 -31.59 5.14
C ALA A 47 1.82 -31.19 4.00
N GLU A 48 1.28 -30.48 3.02
CA GLU A 48 2.07 -29.57 2.23
C GLU A 48 2.31 -28.42 3.19
N ARG A 49 3.41 -28.57 3.93
CA ARG A 49 4.06 -27.45 4.58
C ARG A 49 4.27 -26.45 3.46
N GLU A 50 3.33 -25.52 3.31
CA GLU A 50 3.54 -24.31 2.52
C GLU A 50 4.85 -23.75 3.06
N GLU A 51 5.91 -23.91 2.26
CA GLU A 51 7.09 -23.09 2.47
C GLU A 51 6.57 -21.66 2.57
N PRO A 52 6.99 -20.87 3.58
CA PRO A 52 6.62 -19.47 3.60
C PRO A 52 7.06 -18.92 2.27
N ALA A 53 6.10 -18.56 1.42
CA ALA A 53 6.37 -17.94 0.14
C ALA A 53 7.41 -16.87 0.42
N GLU A 54 8.63 -17.01 -0.13
CA GLU A 54 9.67 -16.00 0.01
C GLU A 54 8.98 -14.69 -0.35
N LEU A 55 8.80 -13.83 0.64
CA LEU A 55 8.32 -12.47 0.41
C LEU A 55 9.21 -11.94 -0.72
N PRO A 56 8.64 -11.37 -1.80
CA PRO A 56 9.43 -10.93 -2.93
C PRO A 56 10.57 -10.08 -2.40
N ARG A 57 11.81 -10.56 -2.58
CA ARG A 57 13.02 -9.86 -2.14
C ARG A 57 12.93 -8.44 -2.71
N ARG A 58 13.23 -7.45 -1.88
CA ARG A 58 13.06 -6.01 -2.17
C ARG A 58 13.78 -5.56 -3.46
N ASP A 59 14.66 -6.38 -4.02
CA ASP A 59 15.77 -5.90 -4.84
C ASP A 59 15.77 -6.38 -6.30
N GLN A 60 14.64 -6.85 -6.85
CA GLN A 60 14.52 -7.19 -8.28
C GLN A 60 13.28 -6.59 -8.92
N VAL A 61 13.04 -5.31 -8.64
CA VAL A 61 12.06 -4.54 -9.40
C VAL A 61 12.71 -4.16 -10.73
N ASP A 62 12.23 -4.75 -11.83
CA ASP A 62 12.62 -4.36 -13.18
C ASP A 62 12.24 -2.88 -13.41
N PRO A 63 13.23 -1.97 -13.55
CA PRO A 63 12.98 -0.54 -13.65
C PRO A 63 12.23 -0.18 -14.93
N GLU A 64 12.24 -1.05 -15.95
CA GLU A 64 11.48 -0.86 -17.18
C GLU A 64 9.96 -1.00 -16.95
N LYS A 65 9.56 -1.70 -15.89
CA LYS A 65 8.17 -2.05 -15.62
C LYS A 65 7.58 -1.28 -14.46
N LYS A 66 8.40 -0.87 -13.48
CA LYS A 66 7.94 -0.27 -12.22
C LYS A 66 8.94 0.73 -11.70
N ILE A 67 8.43 1.72 -10.98
CA ILE A 67 9.24 2.68 -10.23
C ILE A 67 9.98 1.92 -9.12
N PRO A 68 11.32 2.01 -9.05
CA PRO A 68 12.11 1.44 -7.96
C PRO A 68 11.68 1.99 -6.59
N ARG A 69 11.80 1.17 -5.55
CA ARG A 69 11.50 1.59 -4.18
C ARG A 69 12.81 1.73 -3.43
N MET A 70 13.04 2.90 -2.86
CA MET A 70 14.19 3.17 -2.00
C MET A 70 13.72 3.84 -0.71
N GLU A 71 14.62 3.92 0.25
CA GLU A 71 14.41 4.61 1.51
C GLU A 71 15.51 5.67 1.63
N GLY A 72 15.17 6.87 2.08
CA GLY A 72 16.17 7.91 2.31
C GLY A 72 17.12 7.51 3.43
N GLU A 73 18.42 7.70 3.20
CA GLU A 73 19.51 7.20 4.04
C GLU A 73 20.11 8.28 4.96
N ALA A 74 19.81 9.56 4.73
CA ALA A 74 20.35 10.65 5.53
C ALA A 74 19.65 10.77 6.89
N GLU A 75 20.43 11.07 7.93
CA GLU A 75 19.92 11.32 9.28
C GLU A 75 19.31 12.72 9.43
N GLU A 76 19.84 13.69 8.68
CA GLU A 76 19.40 15.09 8.66
C GLU A 76 18.89 15.49 7.28
N GLU A 77 18.09 16.57 7.21
CA GLU A 77 17.57 17.10 5.96
C GLU A 77 18.72 17.59 5.07
N GLY A 78 19.01 16.80 4.03
CA GLY A 78 20.02 17.10 3.02
C GLY A 78 19.44 17.80 1.79
N TYR A 79 20.27 17.92 0.75
CA TYR A 79 19.95 18.57 -0.52
C TYR A 79 19.52 17.58 -1.60
N GLY A 80 19.32 16.30 -1.27
CA GLY A 80 19.05 15.28 -2.28
C GLY A 80 17.80 15.57 -3.12
N LEU A 81 16.74 16.18 -2.57
CA LEU A 81 15.57 16.57 -3.38
C LEU A 81 15.87 17.67 -4.41
N THR A 82 16.95 18.43 -4.25
CA THR A 82 17.40 19.44 -5.22
C THR A 82 18.19 18.83 -6.39
N MET A 83 18.57 17.56 -6.29
CA MET A 83 19.27 16.85 -7.36
C MET A 83 18.31 16.56 -8.51
N VAL A 84 18.86 16.62 -9.72
CA VAL A 84 18.14 16.37 -10.97
C VAL A 84 18.02 14.86 -11.21
N VAL A 85 16.84 14.44 -11.64
CA VAL A 85 16.55 13.08 -12.06
C VAL A 85 16.89 12.91 -13.55
N ASP A 86 17.60 11.83 -13.87
CA ASP A 86 17.95 11.45 -15.25
C ASP A 86 16.90 10.47 -15.78
N GLY A 87 16.03 10.95 -16.67
CA GLY A 87 14.97 10.15 -17.28
C GLY A 87 15.33 9.55 -18.63
N SER A 88 16.61 9.63 -19.04
CA SER A 88 17.08 9.16 -20.35
C SER A 88 16.91 7.66 -20.55
N SER A 89 17.00 6.89 -19.46
CA SER A 89 16.78 5.44 -19.43
C SER A 89 16.26 4.99 -18.05
N PRO A 90 15.59 3.82 -17.96
CA PRO A 90 15.17 3.25 -16.68
C PRO A 90 16.31 3.08 -15.67
N GLN A 91 17.50 2.73 -16.14
CA GLN A 91 18.69 2.54 -15.31
C GLN A 91 19.22 3.88 -14.79
N ALA A 92 19.37 4.89 -15.66
CA ALA A 92 19.78 6.23 -15.23
C ALA A 92 18.78 6.87 -14.25
N PHE A 93 17.49 6.60 -14.44
CA PHE A 93 16.44 7.04 -13.53
C PHE A 93 16.59 6.39 -12.15
N GLN A 94 16.86 5.09 -12.11
CA GLN A 94 17.15 4.40 -10.86
C GLN A 94 18.42 4.97 -10.20
N GLU A 95 19.53 5.10 -10.93
CA GLU A 95 20.79 5.61 -10.38
C GLU A 95 20.64 7.02 -9.81
N SER A 96 19.91 7.90 -10.50
CA SER A 96 19.64 9.25 -9.97
C SER A 96 18.75 9.24 -8.72
N LEU A 97 17.76 8.33 -8.64
CA LEU A 97 16.98 8.13 -7.42
C LEU A 97 17.82 7.59 -6.25
N GLU A 98 18.81 6.74 -6.51
CA GLU A 98 19.73 6.23 -5.48
C GLU A 98 20.56 7.37 -4.91
N LEU A 99 21.11 8.22 -5.77
CA LEU A 99 21.86 9.40 -5.34
C LEU A 99 21.00 10.37 -4.52
N ILE A 100 19.73 10.57 -4.91
CA ILE A 100 18.76 11.36 -4.14
C ILE A 100 18.50 10.71 -2.78
N ALA A 101 18.30 9.40 -2.73
CA ALA A 101 18.04 8.67 -1.49
C ALA A 101 19.19 8.81 -0.49
N MET A 102 20.44 8.78 -0.96
CA MET A 102 21.63 8.93 -0.12
C MET A 102 21.69 10.27 0.63
N ASP A 103 21.17 11.35 0.04
CA ASP A 103 21.20 12.71 0.60
C ASP A 103 19.80 13.23 1.00
N THR A 104 18.85 12.33 1.24
CA THR A 104 17.53 12.68 1.77
C THR A 104 17.20 11.86 3.00
N THR A 105 16.45 12.48 3.92
CA THR A 105 15.84 11.72 5.01
C THR A 105 14.78 10.77 4.48
N SER A 106 14.47 9.72 5.24
CA SER A 106 13.40 8.78 4.87
C SER A 106 12.05 9.49 4.66
N SER A 107 11.78 10.58 5.40
CA SER A 107 10.55 11.36 5.27
C SER A 107 10.49 12.19 3.97
N GLN A 108 11.62 12.75 3.54
CA GLN A 108 11.74 13.48 2.28
C GLN A 108 11.60 12.52 1.10
N TYR A 109 12.32 11.40 1.14
CA TYR A 109 12.24 10.40 0.07
C TYR A 109 10.84 9.79 -0.05
N GLN A 110 10.14 9.58 1.07
CA GLN A 110 8.77 9.09 1.04
C GLN A 110 7.80 10.05 0.32
N GLN A 111 8.04 11.36 0.41
CA GLN A 111 7.25 12.36 -0.35
C GLN A 111 7.51 12.24 -1.84
N LEU A 112 8.77 12.05 -2.25
CA LEU A 112 9.15 11.82 -3.63
C LEU A 112 8.55 10.51 -4.17
N ASP A 113 8.68 9.39 -3.46
CA ASP A 113 8.09 8.10 -3.84
C ASP A 113 6.56 8.20 -4.02
N ALA A 114 5.88 8.89 -3.11
CA ALA A 114 4.44 9.13 -3.21
C ALA A 114 4.06 10.00 -4.43
N ALA A 115 4.90 10.97 -4.79
CA ALA A 115 4.73 11.80 -5.98
C ALA A 115 4.92 10.97 -7.26
N LEU A 116 6.01 10.22 -7.35
CA LEU A 116 6.33 9.35 -8.48
C LEU A 116 5.23 8.34 -8.76
N ARG A 117 4.75 7.63 -7.73
CA ARG A 117 3.64 6.66 -7.88
C ARG A 117 2.35 7.31 -8.35
N TYR A 118 2.06 8.51 -7.84
CA TYR A 118 0.88 9.27 -8.26
C TYR A 118 0.98 9.63 -9.74
N LEU A 119 2.12 10.18 -10.18
CA LEU A 119 2.35 10.53 -11.58
C LEU A 119 2.31 9.29 -12.48
N GLY A 120 2.95 8.18 -12.09
CA GLY A 120 2.88 6.94 -12.86
C GLY A 120 1.47 6.35 -13.01
N THR A 121 0.56 6.69 -12.09
CA THR A 121 -0.84 6.25 -12.16
C THR A 121 -1.70 7.21 -12.99
N TYR A 122 -1.52 8.52 -12.81
CA TYR A 122 -2.47 9.54 -13.26
C TYR A 122 -1.96 10.46 -14.37
N ASP A 123 -0.66 10.47 -14.64
CA ASP A 123 -0.10 11.23 -15.76
C ASP A 123 -0.40 10.51 -17.08
N SER A 124 -1.09 11.21 -17.97
CA SER A 124 -1.41 10.71 -19.31
C SER A 124 -0.17 10.41 -20.16
N SER A 125 0.98 11.03 -19.86
CA SER A 125 2.26 10.75 -20.53
C SER A 125 2.66 9.28 -20.41
N ALA A 126 2.31 8.64 -19.29
CA ALA A 126 2.61 7.25 -19.00
C ALA A 126 1.72 6.24 -19.76
N TRP A 127 0.59 6.66 -20.33
CA TRP A 127 -0.40 5.73 -20.90
C TRP A 127 -0.05 5.24 -22.32
N GLY A 128 0.68 6.04 -23.10
CA GLY A 128 1.05 5.71 -24.49
C GLY A 128 2.41 5.02 -24.65
N GLY A 129 3.36 5.31 -23.74
CA GLY A 129 4.71 4.73 -23.78
C GLY A 129 5.14 4.06 -22.48
N GLY A 130 4.17 3.77 -21.60
CA GLY A 130 4.40 3.10 -20.32
C GLY A 130 5.35 3.88 -19.42
N MET A 131 6.14 3.13 -18.66
CA MET A 131 7.07 3.68 -17.68
C MET A 131 8.20 4.50 -18.32
N SER A 132 8.69 4.10 -19.49
CA SER A 132 9.74 4.87 -20.20
C SER A 132 9.27 6.26 -20.61
N ALA A 133 7.99 6.42 -21.00
CA ALA A 133 7.43 7.74 -21.29
C ALA A 133 7.27 8.59 -20.03
N LEU A 134 6.94 7.97 -18.88
CA LEU A 134 6.95 8.66 -17.59
C LEU A 134 8.35 9.19 -17.28
N TYR A 135 9.39 8.34 -17.31
CA TYR A 135 10.76 8.73 -17.00
C TYR A 135 11.24 9.89 -17.88
N LYS A 136 11.03 9.81 -19.19
CA LYS A 136 11.34 10.90 -20.12
C LYS A 136 10.60 12.20 -19.80
N SER A 137 9.38 12.12 -19.26
CA SER A 137 8.61 13.30 -18.89
C SER A 137 9.10 13.96 -17.59
N LEU A 138 9.87 13.23 -16.78
CA LEU A 138 10.48 13.69 -15.53
C LEU A 138 11.98 14.01 -15.70
N ASP A 139 12.55 13.71 -16.87
CA ASP A 139 13.94 13.97 -17.19
C ASP A 139 14.27 15.46 -17.03
N GLY A 140 15.33 15.75 -16.29
CA GLY A 140 15.76 17.12 -16.00
C GLY A 140 15.02 17.80 -14.85
N MET A 141 14.02 17.15 -14.24
CA MET A 141 13.33 17.69 -13.06
C MET A 141 14.07 17.34 -11.77
N THR A 142 14.04 18.24 -10.79
CA THR A 142 14.48 17.93 -9.44
C THR A 142 13.43 17.11 -8.68
N GLY A 143 13.83 16.45 -7.58
CA GLY A 143 12.89 15.78 -6.69
C GLY A 143 11.79 16.71 -6.18
N GLU A 144 12.12 17.96 -5.86
CA GLU A 144 11.15 18.99 -5.44
C GLU A 144 10.14 19.31 -6.55
N GLU A 145 10.61 19.49 -7.78
CA GLU A 145 9.74 19.78 -8.93
C GLU A 145 8.80 18.61 -9.25
N ILE A 146 9.27 17.37 -9.10
CA ILE A 146 8.43 16.17 -9.26
C ILE A 146 7.33 16.15 -8.20
N ILE A 147 7.66 16.45 -6.94
CA ILE A 147 6.69 16.54 -5.85
C ILE A 147 5.66 17.62 -6.15
N GLN A 148 6.11 18.82 -6.56
CA GLN A 148 5.24 19.93 -6.90
C GLN A 148 4.30 19.58 -8.05
N ARG A 149 4.81 19.01 -9.15
CA ARG A 149 4.00 18.58 -10.30
C ARG A 149 2.91 17.58 -9.90
N ALA A 150 3.24 16.63 -9.02
CA ALA A 150 2.24 15.69 -8.50
C ALA A 150 1.15 16.39 -7.67
N GLN A 151 1.52 17.40 -6.87
CA GLN A 151 0.57 18.19 -6.09
C GLN A 151 -0.35 19.02 -6.99
N GLU A 152 0.19 19.70 -8.01
CA GLU A 152 -0.57 20.48 -8.97
C GLU A 152 -1.60 19.59 -9.69
N MET A 153 -1.18 18.42 -10.17
CA MET A 153 -2.08 17.46 -10.81
C MET A 153 -3.18 16.96 -9.87
N ARG A 154 -2.88 16.76 -8.56
CA ARG A 154 -3.91 16.42 -7.55
C ARG A 154 -4.93 17.53 -7.39
N GLN A 155 -4.48 18.78 -7.35
CA GLN A 155 -5.36 19.95 -7.21
C GLN A 155 -6.25 20.12 -8.43
N GLU A 156 -5.67 20.04 -9.63
CA GLU A 156 -6.43 20.13 -10.89
C GLU A 156 -7.54 19.08 -10.97
N ARG A 157 -7.23 17.83 -10.59
CA ARG A 157 -8.23 16.75 -10.60
C ARG A 157 -9.32 16.94 -9.56
N ARG A 158 -8.97 17.49 -8.38
CA ARG A 158 -9.96 17.84 -7.35
C ARG A 158 -10.90 18.94 -7.83
N ASN A 159 -10.38 19.93 -8.55
CA ASN A 159 -11.16 21.06 -9.05
C ASN A 159 -12.10 20.70 -10.21
N ARG A 160 -11.93 19.52 -10.84
CA ARG A 160 -12.78 19.01 -11.91
C ARG A 160 -13.93 18.12 -11.42
N GLN A 161 -14.00 17.82 -10.13
CA GLN A 161 -15.07 17.03 -9.49
C GLN A 161 -16.12 17.97 -8.89
#